data_AF-A0A1I7SND7-F1
#
_entry.id   AF-A0A1I7SND7-F1
#
_cell.length_a   1.000
_cell.length_b   1.000
_cell.length_c   1.000
_cell.angle_alpha   90.00
_cell.angle_beta   90.00
_cell.angle_gamma   90.00
#
_symmetry.space_group_name_H-M   'P 1'
#
loop_
_entity.id
_entity.type
_entity.pdbx_description
1 polymer ?
#
loop_
_entity_poly.entity_id
_entity_poly.type
_entity_poly.pdbx_seq_one_letter_code
_entity_poly.pdbx_strand_id
1 'polypeptide(L)'
;MSAPCLDIPSVKLVVNYDPPVTFEENPQPDYDTYLHRIGRTGRFGKGGIAVNLVDSARAEGYVRKFEEYFNRPIETVAYDDFDRLDEIEEEG
;
A
#
# COMPACT_ATOMS: atom_id res chain seq x y z
N MET A 1 12.38 23.76 -5.78
CA MET A 1 13.40 23.41 -4.76
C MET A 1 12.82 22.27 -3.95
N SER A 2 13.10 21.03 -4.36
CA SER A 2 12.51 19.82 -3.80
C SER A 2 13.21 19.51 -2.48
N ALA A 3 12.46 19.33 -1.39
CA ALA A 3 13.04 18.91 -0.12
C ALA A 3 13.76 17.56 -0.32
N PRO A 4 14.98 17.37 0.23
CA PRO A 4 15.62 16.06 0.22
C PRO A 4 14.67 15.11 0.93
N CYS A 5 14.21 14.12 0.16
CA CYS A 5 13.47 12.98 0.65
C CYS A 5 14.28 12.42 1.83
N LEU A 6 13.79 12.63 3.06
CA LEU A 6 14.47 12.25 4.29
C LEU A 6 14.98 10.81 4.11
N ASP A 7 16.30 10.60 4.19
CA ASP A 7 16.96 9.32 3.96
C ASP A 7 16.63 8.37 5.11
N ILE A 8 15.43 7.81 5.06
CA ILE A 8 14.98 6.71 5.91
C ILE A 8 15.49 5.42 5.24
N PRO A 9 16.18 4.52 5.96
CA PRO A 9 16.57 3.22 5.43
C PRO A 9 15.37 2.50 4.80
N SER A 10 15.59 1.83 3.65
CA SER A 10 14.52 1.09 2.97
C SER A 10 13.84 0.13 3.95
N VAL A 11 12.53 0.29 4.12
CA VAL A 11 11.73 -0.58 4.98
C VAL A 11 11.35 -1.85 4.22
N LYS A 12 11.21 -2.99 4.91
CA LYS A 12 10.75 -4.25 4.30
C LYS A 12 9.22 -4.32 4.18
N LEU A 13 8.52 -3.60 5.04
CA LEU A 13 7.07 -3.63 5.16
C LEU A 13 6.54 -2.21 5.29
N VAL A 14 5.49 -1.90 4.53
CA VAL A 14 4.68 -0.70 4.66
C VAL A 14 3.26 -1.14 5.03
N VAL A 15 2.70 -0.56 6.10
CA VAL A 15 1.33 -0.82 6.51
C VAL A 15 0.52 0.48 6.39
N ASN A 16 -0.48 0.47 5.51
CA ASN A 16 -1.49 1.52 5.45
C ASN A 16 -2.64 1.12 6.40
N TYR A 17 -2.70 1.75 7.57
CA TYR A 17 -3.84 1.60 8.48
C TYR A 17 -5.14 2.11 7.86
N ASP A 18 -5.05 3.27 7.19
CA ASP A 18 -6.12 3.85 6.39
C ASP A 18 -5.61 4.13 4.96
N PRO A 19 -6.43 3.86 3.92
CA PRO A 19 -6.15 4.28 2.55
C PRO A 19 -5.91 5.80 2.47
N PRO A 20 -4.83 6.27 1.81
CA PRO A 20 -4.62 7.70 1.63
C PRO A 20 -5.71 8.29 0.72
N VAL A 21 -6.32 9.37 1.18
CA VAL A 21 -7.40 10.08 0.46
C VAL A 21 -7.14 11.57 0.42
N THR A 22 -7.78 12.26 -0.51
CA THR A 22 -7.76 13.72 -0.61
C THR A 22 -8.51 14.36 0.56
N PHE A 23 -8.03 15.52 1.02
CA PHE A 23 -8.61 16.28 2.14
C PHE A 23 -9.74 17.22 1.68
N GLU A 24 -10.71 16.71 0.93
CA GLU A 24 -11.84 17.47 0.37
C GLU A 24 -13.16 17.05 1.00
N GLU A 25 -14.25 17.81 0.77
CA GLU A 25 -15.59 17.48 1.26
C GLU A 25 -16.07 16.09 0.80
N ASN A 26 -15.60 15.62 -0.36
CA ASN A 26 -15.85 14.27 -0.87
C ASN A 26 -14.53 13.52 -1.14
N PRO A 27 -13.92 12.90 -0.12
CA PRO A 27 -12.60 12.28 -0.23
C PRO A 27 -12.51 11.25 -1.35
N GLN A 28 -11.53 11.43 -2.23
CA GLN A 28 -11.16 10.49 -3.28
C GLN A 28 -9.82 9.82 -2.96
N PRO A 29 -9.50 8.64 -3.52
CA PRO A 29 -8.19 8.04 -3.36
C PRO A 29 -7.07 8.98 -3.82
N ASP A 30 -6.04 9.13 -3.00
CA ASP A 30 -4.83 9.88 -3.34
C ASP A 30 -3.76 8.93 -3.86
N TYR A 31 -3.72 8.79 -5.19
CA TYR A 31 -2.82 7.85 -5.90
C TYR A 31 -1.35 8.20 -5.71
N ASP A 32 -0.99 9.49 -5.73
CA ASP A 32 0.39 9.94 -5.58
C ASP A 32 0.90 9.63 -4.18
N THR A 33 0.09 9.92 -3.15
CA THR A 33 0.43 9.57 -1.76
C THR A 33 0.52 8.05 -1.58
N TYR A 34 -0.40 7.28 -2.17
CA TYR A 34 -0.35 5.82 -2.12
C TYR A 34 0.96 5.27 -2.71
N LEU A 35 1.31 5.69 -3.93
CA LEU A 35 2.52 5.27 -4.62
C LEU A 35 3.78 5.66 -3.81
N HIS A 36 3.81 6.87 -3.26
CA HIS A 36 4.94 7.32 -2.45
C HIS A 36 5.09 6.57 -1.12
N ARG A 37 4.00 6.07 -0.53
CA ARG A 37 4.02 5.26 0.69
C ARG A 37 4.59 3.87 0.39
N ILE A 38 4.02 3.17 -0.59
CA ILE A 38 4.48 1.81 -0.93
C ILE A 38 5.87 1.82 -1.57
N GLY A 39 6.24 2.88 -2.29
CA GLY A 39 7.59 3.09 -2.86
C GLY A 39 8.69 3.35 -1.82
N ARG A 40 8.38 3.29 -0.52
CA ARG A 40 9.36 3.24 0.59
C ARG A 40 9.93 1.86 0.82
N THR A 41 9.25 0.82 0.35
CA THR A 41 9.77 -0.54 0.34
C THR A 41 10.33 -0.92 -1.04
N GLY A 42 10.96 -2.09 -1.15
CA GLY A 42 11.35 -2.64 -2.45
C GLY A 42 12.52 -1.95 -3.17
N ARG A 43 13.43 -1.26 -2.45
CA ARG A 43 14.59 -0.58 -3.08
C ARG A 43 15.80 -1.51 -3.20
N PHE A 44 16.61 -1.31 -4.25
CA PHE A 44 17.86 -2.02 -4.50
C PHE A 44 17.73 -3.53 -4.81
N GLY A 45 16.67 -3.93 -5.52
CA GLY A 45 16.50 -5.31 -6.00
C GLY A 45 16.14 -6.31 -4.89
N LYS A 46 15.69 -5.83 -3.73
CA LYS A 46 15.08 -6.64 -2.68
C LYS A 46 13.57 -6.46 -2.74
N GLY A 47 12.81 -7.55 -2.63
CA GLY A 47 11.36 -7.53 -2.47
C GLY A 47 10.94 -6.74 -1.23
N GLY A 48 9.69 -6.25 -1.26
CA GLY A 48 9.12 -5.43 -0.21
C GLY A 48 7.60 -5.53 -0.23
N ILE A 49 6.98 -5.53 0.95
CA ILE A 49 5.54 -5.76 1.09
C ILE A 49 4.84 -4.46 1.47
N ALA A 50 3.67 -4.25 0.87
CA ALA A 50 2.72 -3.24 1.30
C ALA A 50 1.39 -3.90 1.68
N VAL A 51 0.94 -3.68 2.90
CA VAL A 51 -0.34 -4.17 3.42
C VAL A 51 -1.30 -3.01 3.59
N ASN A 52 -2.54 -3.17 3.12
CA ASN A 52 -3.63 -2.25 3.39
C ASN A 52 -4.59 -2.89 4.38
N LEU A 53 -4.81 -2.24 5.53
CA LEU A 53 -5.85 -2.64 6.45
C LEU A 53 -7.17 -2.05 5.96
N VAL A 54 -8.20 -2.88 5.88
CA VAL A 54 -9.53 -2.52 5.39
C VAL A 54 -10.55 -2.88 6.43
N ASP A 55 -11.17 -1.89 7.04
CA ASP A 55 -12.14 -2.03 8.13
C ASP A 55 -13.59 -1.78 7.69
N SER A 56 -13.80 -1.29 6.47
CA SER A 56 -15.07 -0.78 5.99
C SER A 56 -15.20 -0.89 4.47
N ALA A 57 -16.45 -0.99 3.98
CA ALA A 57 -16.75 -1.03 2.54
C ALA A 57 -16.26 0.23 1.79
N ARG A 58 -16.14 1.36 2.50
CA ARG A 58 -15.57 2.60 1.95
C ARG A 58 -14.07 2.45 1.71
N ALA A 59 -13.32 1.96 2.71
CA ALA A 59 -11.90 1.69 2.58
C ALA A 59 -11.65 0.65 1.48
N GLU A 60 -12.46 -0.41 1.43
CA GLU A 60 -12.40 -1.43 0.37
C GLU A 60 -12.58 -0.81 -1.02
N GLY A 61 -13.58 0.08 -1.18
CA GLY A 61 -13.81 0.81 -2.41
C GLY A 61 -12.62 1.69 -2.83
N TYR A 62 -11.85 2.23 -1.89
CA TYR A 62 -10.63 2.97 -2.20
C TYR A 62 -9.48 2.06 -2.62
N VAL A 63 -9.29 0.92 -1.96
CA VAL A 63 -8.27 -0.06 -2.33
C VAL A 63 -8.50 -0.60 -3.74
N ARG A 64 -9.74 -0.93 -4.09
CA ARG A 64 -10.10 -1.34 -5.46
C ARG A 64 -9.78 -0.27 -6.51
N LYS A 65 -10.02 1.00 -6.20
CA LYS A 65 -9.61 2.11 -7.09
C LYS A 65 -8.09 2.19 -7.27
N PHE A 66 -7.30 1.89 -6.24
CA PHE A 66 -5.84 1.79 -6.39
C PHE A 66 -5.44 0.62 -7.30
N GLU A 67 -6.01 -0.57 -7.09
CA GLU A 67 -5.80 -1.74 -7.93
C GLU A 67 -6.10 -1.46 -9.40
N GLU A 68 -7.26 -0.86 -9.69
CA GLU A 68 -7.69 -0.45 -11.03
C GLU A 68 -6.74 0.61 -11.63
N TYR A 69 -6.38 1.64 -10.86
CA TYR A 69 -5.54 2.75 -11.34
C TYR A 69 -4.13 2.30 -11.69
N PHE A 70 -3.51 1.46 -10.85
CA PHE A 70 -2.16 0.96 -11.08
C PHE A 70 -2.11 -0.30 -11.96
N ASN A 71 -3.27 -0.88 -12.29
CA ASN A 71 -3.40 -2.12 -13.04
C ASN A 71 -2.52 -3.24 -12.45
N ARG A 72 -2.56 -3.36 -11.12
CA ARG A 72 -1.77 -4.30 -10.33
C ARG A 72 -2.70 -4.96 -9.31
N PRO A 73 -2.84 -6.29 -9.34
CA PRO A 73 -3.73 -6.98 -8.42
C PRO A 73 -3.31 -6.73 -6.97
N ILE A 74 -4.27 -6.45 -6.10
CA ILE A 74 -4.05 -6.32 -4.66
C ILE A 74 -4.70 -7.54 -4.00
N GLU A 75 -3.86 -8.46 -3.54
CA GLU A 75 -4.35 -9.69 -2.94
C GLU A 75 -5.09 -9.42 -1.62
N THR A 76 -6.27 -10.02 -1.49
CA THR A 76 -7.06 -9.96 -0.26
C THR A 76 -6.74 -11.17 0.61
N VAL A 77 -6.24 -10.89 1.81
CA VAL A 77 -5.90 -11.92 2.81
C VAL A 77 -6.81 -11.73 4.03
N ALA A 78 -7.38 -12.82 4.52
CA ALA A 78 -8.17 -12.80 5.74
C ALA A 78 -7.26 -12.62 6.96
N TYR A 79 -7.73 -11.94 8.01
CA TYR A 79 -6.88 -11.59 9.17
C TYR A 79 -6.40 -12.83 9.96
N ASP A 80 -7.09 -13.96 9.81
CA ASP A 80 -6.82 -15.24 10.46
C ASP A 80 -6.01 -16.21 9.58
N ASP A 81 -5.70 -15.80 8.34
CA ASP A 81 -4.95 -16.61 7.36
C ASP A 81 -3.49 -16.14 7.26
N PHE A 82 -2.74 -16.40 8.34
CA PHE A 82 -1.33 -16.01 8.42
C PHE A 82 -0.42 -16.84 7.50
N ASP A 83 -0.77 -18.10 7.23
CA ASP A 83 0.02 -18.99 6.37
C ASP A 83 0.13 -18.43 4.94
N ARG A 84 -0.93 -17.76 4.46
CA ARG A 84 -0.96 -17.09 3.16
C ARG A 84 -0.02 -15.89 3.06
N LEU A 85 0.31 -15.22 4.17
CA LEU A 85 1.26 -14.10 4.15
C LEU A 85 2.69 -14.58 3.88
N ASP A 86 3.04 -15.75 4.41
CA ASP A 86 4.36 -16.36 4.19
C ASP A 86 4.52 -16.78 2.72
N GLU A 87 3.46 -17.29 2.07
CA GLU A 87 3.46 -17.61 0.64
C GLU A 87 3.71 -16.36 -0.23
N ILE A 88 3.09 -15.23 0.09
CA ILE A 88 3.25 -13.96 -0.63
C ILE A 88 4.68 -13.40 -0.47
N GLU A 89 5.32 -13.63 0.69
CA GLU A 89 6.73 -13.26 0.91
C GLU A 89 7.70 -14.05 0.01
N GLU A 90 7.40 -15.31 -0.28
CA GLU A 90 8.27 -16.18 -1.08
C GLU A 90 8.17 -15.91 -2.61
N GLU A 91 7.08 -15.29 -3.08
CA GLU A 91 6.85 -14.98 -4.49
C GLU A 91 7.45 -13.64 -4.98
N GLY A 92 7.85 -12.75 -4.05
CA GLY A 92 8.28 -11.36 -4.33
C GLY A 92 9.79 -11.11 -4.35
#